data_AF-D4K435-F1
#
_entry.id   AF-D4K435-F1
#
_cell.length_a   1.000
_cell.length_b   1.000
_cell.length_c   1.000
_cell.angle_alpha   90.00
_cell.angle_beta   90.00
_cell.angle_gamma   90.00
#
_symmetry.space_group_name_H-M   'P 1'
#
loop_
_entity.id
_entity.type
_entity.pdbx_description
1 polymer ?
#
loop_
_entity_poly.entity_id
_entity_poly.type
_entity_poly.pdbx_seq_one_letter_code
_entity_poly.pdbx_strand_id
1 'polypeptide(L)'
;MKYVKQHFVTGMKVSLPDVLNRMEAGIAAACGAAVEGIGSVTTGDTPAAGIRDGKLCLTLPRGEPGPQGEQGPQGAKGDPGTGLTDKAKTLLLSLLAGTAPDKDAALSALREEWGVADRSTDTETAAAAPGAAGADTEAASAERGA
;
A
#
# COMPACT_ATOMS: atom_id res chain seq x y z
N MET A 1 -9.68 37.63 -48.05
CA MET A 1 -10.65 38.29 -47.15
C MET A 1 -11.46 39.29 -47.96
N LYS A 2 -12.80 39.24 -47.91
CA LYS A 2 -13.66 40.28 -48.53
C LYS A 2 -14.15 41.20 -47.42
N TYR A 3 -13.79 42.48 -47.46
CA TYR A 3 -14.28 43.45 -46.49
C TYR A 3 -15.71 43.85 -46.86
N VAL A 4 -16.63 43.70 -45.91
CA VAL A 4 -17.99 44.21 -46.08
C VAL A 4 -18.01 45.67 -45.63
N LYS A 5 -18.26 46.58 -46.58
CA LYS A 5 -18.39 48.00 -46.28
C LYS A 5 -19.68 48.22 -45.52
N GLN A 6 -19.58 48.67 -44.28
CA GLN A 6 -20.74 49.09 -43.51
C GLN A 6 -21.19 50.47 -44.02
N HIS A 7 -22.43 50.56 -44.51
CA HIS A 7 -23.02 51.81 -44.93
C HIS A 7 -23.70 52.47 -43.73
N PHE A 8 -23.03 53.44 -43.11
CA PHE A 8 -23.62 54.22 -42.03
C PHE A 8 -24.42 55.40 -42.60
N VAL A 9 -25.72 55.44 -42.31
CA VAL A 9 -26.60 56.55 -42.66
C VAL A 9 -26.84 57.41 -41.42
N THR A 10 -26.92 58.73 -41.56
CA THR A 10 -27.20 59.65 -40.45
C THR A 10 -28.50 59.26 -39.74
N GLY A 11 -28.45 59.09 -38.40
CA GLY A 11 -29.58 58.65 -37.57
C GLY A 11 -29.70 57.14 -37.36
N MET A 12 -28.85 56.33 -38.01
CA MET A 12 -28.81 54.89 -37.84
C MET A 12 -28.19 54.52 -36.48
N LYS A 13 -28.97 53.86 -35.61
CA LYS A 13 -28.48 53.41 -34.30
C LYS A 13 -27.70 52.11 -34.47
N VAL A 14 -26.39 52.18 -34.28
CA VAL A 14 -25.54 50.98 -34.20
C VAL A 14 -25.85 50.30 -32.87
N SER A 15 -26.32 49.06 -32.95
CA SER A 15 -26.49 48.22 -31.78
C SER A 15 -25.10 47.81 -31.29
N LEU A 16 -24.62 48.50 -30.25
CA LEU A 16 -23.38 48.16 -29.59
C LEU A 16 -23.34 46.69 -29.12
N PRO A 17 -24.42 46.12 -28.55
CA PRO A 17 -24.47 44.70 -28.23
C PRO A 17 -24.20 43.79 -29.43
N ASP A 18 -24.79 44.08 -30.60
CA ASP A 18 -24.62 43.23 -31.78
C ASP A 18 -23.20 43.31 -32.38
N VAL A 19 -22.59 44.50 -32.34
CA VAL A 19 -21.20 44.68 -32.77
C VAL A 19 -20.24 43.94 -31.83
N LEU A 20 -20.47 44.07 -30.51
CA LEU A 20 -19.64 43.39 -29.51
C LEU A 20 -19.77 41.87 -29.62
N ASN A 21 -20.99 41.33 -29.77
CA ASN A 21 -21.22 39.90 -29.96
C ASN A 21 -20.56 39.35 -31.23
N ARG A 22 -20.61 40.10 -32.34
CA ARG A 22 -19.93 39.71 -33.59
C ARG A 22 -18.42 39.79 -33.50
N MET A 23 -17.89 40.79 -32.79
CA MET A 23 -16.47 40.90 -32.49
C MET A 23 -16.00 39.72 -31.63
N GLU A 24 -16.74 39.40 -30.58
CA GLU A 24 -16.46 38.26 -29.70
C GLU A 24 -16.48 36.94 -30.47
N ALA A 25 -17.51 36.72 -31.30
CA ALA A 25 -17.57 35.55 -32.17
C ALA A 25 -16.38 35.49 -33.16
N GLY A 26 -15.94 36.63 -33.70
CA GLY A 26 -14.77 36.71 -34.57
C GLY A 26 -13.46 36.39 -33.85
N ILE A 27 -13.31 36.85 -32.61
CA ILE A 27 -12.15 36.53 -31.76
C ILE A 27 -12.17 35.05 -31.40
N ALA A 28 -13.31 34.52 -30.95
CA ALA A 28 -13.46 33.10 -30.64
C ALA A 28 -13.13 32.22 -31.86
N ALA A 29 -13.60 32.60 -33.06
CA ALA A 29 -13.27 31.90 -34.30
C ALA A 29 -11.77 31.98 -34.64
N ALA A 30 -11.14 33.15 -34.48
CA ALA A 30 -9.71 33.32 -34.74
C ALA A 30 -8.83 32.54 -33.74
N CYS A 31 -9.19 32.59 -32.45
CA CYS A 31 -8.51 31.83 -31.40
C CYS A 31 -8.70 30.33 -31.59
N GLY A 32 -9.91 29.89 -31.97
CA GLY A 32 -10.17 28.49 -32.32
C GLY A 32 -9.31 28.02 -33.49
N ALA A 33 -9.25 28.79 -34.58
CA ALA A 33 -8.43 28.47 -35.74
C ALA A 33 -6.91 28.44 -35.41
N ALA A 34 -6.44 29.33 -34.54
CA ALA A 34 -5.04 29.34 -34.10
C ALA A 34 -4.70 28.09 -33.27
N VAL A 35 -5.61 27.65 -32.39
CA VAL A 35 -5.43 26.42 -31.60
C VAL A 35 -5.50 25.18 -32.50
N GLU A 36 -6.32 25.21 -33.55
CA GLU A 36 -6.37 24.15 -34.55
C GLU A 36 -5.06 24.02 -35.34
N GLY A 37 -4.28 25.09 -35.49
CA GLY A 37 -2.98 25.06 -36.16
C GLY A 37 -1.87 24.38 -35.37
N ILE A 38 -2.04 24.12 -34.07
CA ILE A 38 -1.04 23.46 -33.23
C ILE A 38 -1.31 21.96 -33.17
N GLY A 39 -0.26 21.18 -33.41
CA GLY A 39 -0.25 19.72 -33.36
C GLY A 39 0.37 19.21 -32.06
N SER A 40 1.17 18.15 -32.16
CA SER A 40 1.81 17.54 -30.99
C SER A 40 3.20 18.13 -30.70
N VAL A 41 3.57 18.14 -29.42
CA VAL A 41 4.94 18.35 -28.96
C VAL A 41 5.43 17.04 -28.38
N THR A 42 6.48 16.49 -28.97
CA THR A 42 7.10 15.23 -28.50
C THR A 42 8.56 15.47 -28.13
N THR A 43 9.11 14.59 -27.30
CA THR A 43 10.55 14.59 -26.98
C THR A 43 11.27 13.59 -27.86
N GLY A 44 12.43 13.96 -28.40
CA GLY A 44 13.30 13.09 -29.20
C GLY A 44 14.76 13.56 -29.16
N ASP A 45 15.67 12.86 -29.83
CA ASP A 45 17.10 13.19 -29.76
C ASP A 45 17.49 14.30 -30.76
N THR A 46 16.78 14.43 -31.88
CA THR A 46 17.02 15.46 -32.89
C THR A 46 15.86 16.46 -32.90
N PRO A 47 16.12 17.78 -32.79
CA PRO A 47 15.07 18.78 -32.87
C PRO A 47 14.46 18.82 -34.28
N ALA A 48 13.13 18.85 -34.36
CA ALA A 48 12.41 18.92 -35.63
C ALA A 48 11.13 19.73 -35.53
N ALA A 49 10.75 20.36 -36.65
CA ALA A 49 9.47 21.02 -36.81
C ALA A 49 8.89 20.64 -38.18
N GLY A 50 7.59 20.35 -38.23
CA GLY A 50 6.92 20.00 -39.48
C GLY A 50 5.41 20.11 -39.38
N ILE A 51 4.74 20.16 -40.52
CA ILE A 51 3.28 20.17 -40.60
C ILE A 51 2.79 18.73 -40.81
N ARG A 52 1.94 18.23 -39.90
CA ARG A 52 1.27 16.93 -40.02
C ARG A 52 -0.23 17.14 -39.82
N ASP A 53 -1.05 16.59 -40.71
CA ASP A 53 -2.51 16.75 -40.68
C ASP A 53 -2.98 18.21 -40.62
N GLY A 54 -2.23 19.12 -41.27
CA GLY A 54 -2.51 20.57 -41.25
C GLY A 54 -2.09 21.29 -39.96
N LYS A 55 -1.42 20.61 -39.02
CA LYS A 55 -1.01 21.14 -37.72
C LYS A 55 0.51 21.18 -37.58
N LEU A 56 1.02 22.19 -36.88
CA LEU A 56 2.43 22.31 -36.54
C LEU A 56 2.79 21.35 -35.41
N CYS A 57 3.63 20.36 -35.71
CA CYS A 57 4.16 19.41 -34.73
C CYS A 57 5.65 19.66 -34.49
N LEU A 58 6.06 19.62 -33.22
CA LEU A 58 7.42 19.88 -32.77
C LEU A 58 8.01 18.66 -32.08
N THR A 59 9.29 18.42 -32.32
CA THR A 59 10.09 17.47 -31.53
C THR A 59 11.19 18.25 -30.83
N LEU A 60 11.16 18.23 -29.49
CA LEU A 60 12.12 18.90 -28.65
C LEU A 60 13.18 17.91 -28.14
N PRO A 61 14.44 18.34 -27.96
CA PRO A 61 15.47 17.51 -27.37
C PRO A 61 15.10 17.08 -25.96
N ARG A 62 15.46 15.85 -25.59
CA ARG A 62 15.36 15.40 -24.20
C ARG A 62 16.34 16.22 -23.34
N GLY A 63 15.86 16.73 -22.20
CA GLY A 63 16.76 17.32 -21.21
C GLY A 63 17.71 16.26 -20.67
N GLU A 64 18.90 16.68 -20.26
CA GLU A 64 19.84 15.80 -19.57
C GLU A 64 19.17 15.18 -18.32
N PRO A 65 19.41 13.90 -18.03
CA PRO A 65 19.02 13.32 -16.75
C PRO A 65 19.50 14.23 -15.61
N GLY A 66 18.60 14.54 -14.68
CA GLY A 66 18.99 15.24 -13.46
C GLY A 66 20.05 14.44 -12.70
N PRO A 67 20.85 15.08 -11.83
CA PRO A 67 21.81 14.36 -11.02
C PRO A 67 21.10 13.26 -10.23
N GLN A 68 21.68 12.07 -10.22
CA GLN A 68 21.18 10.98 -9.39
C GLN A 68 21.20 11.46 -7.94
N GLY A 69 20.04 11.44 -7.28
CA GLY A 69 19.95 11.77 -5.87
C GLY A 69 20.94 10.91 -5.07
N GLU A 70 21.53 11.49 -4.03
CA GLU A 70 22.41 10.72 -3.15
C GLU A 70 21.69 9.47 -2.67
N GLN A 71 22.37 8.32 -2.74
CA GLN A 71 21.86 7.10 -2.16
C GLN A 71 21.67 7.36 -0.67
N GLY A 72 20.42 7.36 -0.21
CA GLY A 72 20.11 7.49 1.21
C GLY A 72 20.90 6.46 2.02
N PRO A 73 21.24 6.76 3.28
CA PRO A 73 22.00 5.83 4.10
C PRO A 73 21.30 4.47 4.12
N GLN A 74 22.08 3.41 3.90
CA GLN A 74 21.57 2.05 4.06
C GLN A 74 21.09 1.91 5.51
N GLY A 75 19.79 1.63 5.67
CA GLY A 75 19.20 1.39 6.99
C GLY A 75 19.99 0.29 7.71
N ALA A 76 20.19 0.46 9.02
CA ALA A 76 20.82 -0.57 9.83
C ALA A 76 20.12 -1.91 9.60
N LYS A 77 20.88 -2.96 9.31
CA LYS A 77 20.35 -4.32 9.29
C LYS A 77 19.77 -4.59 10.66
N GLY A 78 18.45 -4.77 10.73
CA GLY A 78 17.79 -5.12 11.99
C GLY A 78 18.38 -6.40 12.57
N ASP A 79 18.43 -6.48 13.90
CA ASP A 79 18.87 -7.70 14.57
C ASP A 79 18.03 -8.89 14.09
N PRO A 80 18.63 -10.07 13.86
CA PRO A 80 17.87 -11.28 13.63
C PRO A 80 16.91 -11.47 14.80
N GLY A 81 15.61 -11.49 14.53
CA GLY A 81 14.63 -11.70 15.59
C GLY A 81 14.93 -12.98 16.35
N THR A 82 14.89 -12.92 17.68
CA THR A 82 14.90 -14.11 18.52
C THR A 82 13.70 -14.95 18.08
N GLY A 83 13.96 -16.06 17.38
CA GLY A 83 12.92 -16.93 16.86
C GLY A 83 11.99 -17.48 17.94
N LEU A 84 11.11 -18.39 17.57
CA LEU A 84 10.14 -18.97 18.50
C LEU A 84 10.84 -19.65 19.70
N THR A 85 10.63 -19.12 20.90
CA THR A 85 11.22 -19.65 22.13
C THR A 85 10.64 -21.03 22.48
N ASP A 86 11.36 -21.85 23.24
CA ASP A 86 10.88 -23.18 23.66
C ASP A 86 9.59 -23.12 24.48
N LYS A 87 9.43 -22.06 25.29
CA LYS A 87 8.17 -21.79 25.98
C LYS A 87 7.03 -21.50 25.00
N ALA A 88 7.28 -20.70 23.97
CA ALA A 88 6.27 -20.39 22.97
C ALA A 88 5.90 -21.63 22.14
N LYS A 89 6.88 -22.46 21.73
CA LYS A 89 6.64 -23.76 21.10
C LYS A 89 5.75 -24.66 21.95
N THR A 90 6.05 -24.76 23.25
CA THR A 90 5.27 -25.57 24.20
C THR A 90 3.83 -25.07 24.32
N LEU A 91 3.62 -23.76 24.48
CA LEU A 91 2.28 -23.18 24.58
C LEU A 91 1.45 -23.37 23.31
N LEU A 92 2.08 -23.24 22.13
CA LEU A 92 1.41 -23.46 20.85
C LEU A 92 0.98 -24.92 20.68
N LEU A 93 1.83 -25.87 21.06
CA LEU A 93 1.49 -27.30 21.07
C LEU A 93 0.32 -27.60 22.02
N SER A 94 0.31 -27.00 23.22
CA SER A 94 -0.81 -27.15 24.17
C SER A 94 -2.11 -26.52 23.66
N LEU A 95 -2.03 -25.37 23.00
CA LEU A 95 -3.21 -24.72 22.42
C LEU A 95 -3.81 -25.57 21.29
N LEU A 96 -2.96 -26.05 20.38
CA LEU A 96 -3.37 -26.87 19.25
C LEU A 96 -3.86 -28.26 19.70
N ALA A 97 -3.34 -28.79 20.81
CA ALA A 97 -3.86 -29.98 21.47
C ALA A 97 -5.34 -29.86 21.92
N GLY A 98 -5.91 -28.65 22.00
CA GLY A 98 -7.34 -28.42 22.26
C GLY A 98 -8.24 -28.32 21.01
N THR A 99 -7.69 -28.18 19.80
CA THR A 99 -8.47 -27.92 18.57
C THR A 99 -8.79 -29.18 17.76
N ALA A 100 -10.06 -29.57 17.61
CA ALA A 100 -10.56 -30.65 16.72
C ALA A 100 -10.00 -32.08 16.94
N PRO A 101 -10.74 -33.14 16.52
CA PRO A 101 -10.23 -34.51 16.44
C PRO A 101 -9.23 -34.69 15.27
N ASP A 102 -8.38 -35.74 15.33
CA ASP A 102 -7.44 -36.17 14.27
C ASP A 102 -6.19 -35.30 14.03
N LYS A 103 -5.60 -34.71 15.07
CA LYS A 103 -4.37 -33.90 14.98
C LYS A 103 -3.11 -34.53 15.58
N ASP A 104 -3.23 -35.71 16.19
CA ASP A 104 -2.13 -36.27 17.00
C ASP A 104 -0.89 -36.55 16.16
N ALA A 105 -1.09 -37.03 14.92
CA ALA A 105 -0.01 -37.20 13.96
C ALA A 105 0.68 -35.87 13.60
N ALA A 106 -0.07 -34.79 13.43
CA ALA A 106 0.47 -33.46 13.12
C ALA A 106 1.20 -32.84 14.33
N LEU A 107 0.68 -33.02 15.55
CA LEU A 107 1.36 -32.59 16.77
C LEU A 107 2.65 -33.36 17.04
N SER A 108 2.66 -34.66 16.75
CA SER A 108 3.85 -35.49 16.87
C SER A 108 4.94 -35.04 15.89
N ALA A 109 4.59 -34.84 14.61
CA ALA A 109 5.52 -34.32 13.61
C ALA A 109 6.09 -32.95 13.98
N LEU A 110 5.27 -32.04 14.53
CA LEU A 110 5.71 -30.71 14.95
C LEU A 110 6.67 -30.75 16.15
N ARG A 111 6.44 -31.68 17.09
CA ARG A 111 7.35 -31.89 18.22
C ARG A 111 8.72 -32.40 17.75
N GLU A 112 8.73 -33.30 16.79
CA GLU A 112 9.96 -33.83 16.18
C GLU A 112 10.72 -32.75 15.42
N GLU A 113 10.03 -31.96 14.58
CA GLU A 113 10.63 -30.85 13.83
C GLU A 113 11.24 -29.79 14.76
N TRP A 114 10.60 -29.52 15.90
CA TRP A 114 11.06 -28.51 16.86
C TRP A 114 11.97 -29.04 17.95
N GLY A 115 12.23 -30.35 18.01
CA GLY A 115 13.05 -31.01 19.03
C GLY A 115 12.46 -30.95 20.44
N VAL A 116 11.13 -30.83 20.59
CA VAL A 116 10.46 -30.73 21.89
C VAL A 116 10.13 -32.14 22.39
N ALA A 117 10.76 -32.57 23.48
CA ALA A 117 10.51 -33.88 24.08
C ALA A 117 9.05 -34.01 24.55
N ASP A 118 8.43 -35.17 24.27
CA ASP A 118 7.06 -35.44 24.69
C ASP A 118 7.00 -35.51 26.22
N ARG A 119 6.22 -34.62 26.84
CA ARG A 119 5.94 -34.70 28.26
C ARG A 119 4.76 -35.67 28.41
N SER A 120 5.05 -36.96 28.36
CA SER A 120 4.06 -38.01 28.63
C SER A 120 3.39 -37.74 29.98
N THR A 121 2.09 -37.48 29.96
CA THR A 121 1.25 -37.54 31.16
C THR A 121 0.99 -39.01 31.46
N ASP A 122 1.81 -39.60 32.32
CA ASP A 122 1.55 -40.94 32.84
C ASP A 122 0.18 -40.98 33.55
N THR A 123 -0.55 -42.05 33.28
CA THR A 123 -2.00 -42.18 33.36
C THR A 123 -2.41 -43.11 34.52
N GLU A 124 -3.44 -42.68 35.26
CA GLU A 124 -4.56 -43.46 35.83
C GLU A 124 -4.38 -44.54 36.94
N THR A 125 -5.13 -44.30 38.03
CA THR A 125 -5.98 -45.21 38.83
C THR A 125 -5.71 -46.73 38.79
N ALA A 126 -5.31 -47.28 39.94
CA ALA A 126 -5.66 -48.63 40.36
C ALA A 126 -6.23 -48.62 41.78
N ALA A 127 -7.45 -49.13 41.91
CA ALA A 127 -8.22 -49.20 43.14
C ALA A 127 -7.67 -50.24 44.13
N ALA A 128 -7.56 -49.85 45.40
CA ALA A 128 -7.71 -50.74 46.54
C ALA A 128 -8.28 -49.94 47.72
N ALA A 129 -9.51 -50.24 48.09
CA ALA A 129 -10.09 -49.96 49.40
C ALA A 129 -10.40 -51.33 50.06
N PRO A 130 -10.75 -51.44 51.36
CA PRO A 130 -10.79 -50.42 52.42
C PRO A 130 -10.08 -50.89 53.72
N GLY A 131 -10.04 -50.04 54.75
CA GLY A 131 -10.13 -50.54 56.13
C GLY A 131 -9.13 -49.99 57.13
N ALA A 132 -9.60 -48.97 57.85
CA ALA A 132 -9.48 -48.79 59.28
C ALA A 132 -8.13 -48.41 59.92
N ALA A 133 -8.28 -47.57 60.95
CA ALA A 133 -7.32 -47.14 61.96
C ALA A 133 -6.25 -46.19 61.40
N GLY A 134 -6.34 -44.88 61.56
CA GLY A 134 -6.77 -44.16 62.76
C GLY A 134 -5.53 -43.57 63.42
N ALA A 135 -5.63 -42.33 63.89
CA ALA A 135 -4.72 -41.73 64.87
C ALA A 135 -3.34 -41.39 64.22
N ASP A 136 -2.71 -40.22 64.29
CA ASP A 136 -2.65 -39.13 65.26
C ASP A 136 -1.93 -37.96 64.55
N THR A 137 -2.43 -36.73 64.60
CA THR A 137 -2.15 -35.73 65.65
C THR A 137 -0.74 -35.13 65.55
N GLU A 138 -0.72 -33.84 65.20
CA GLU A 138 0.08 -32.80 65.84
C GLU A 138 1.58 -32.70 65.55
N ALA A 139 1.99 -31.53 65.04
CA ALA A 139 2.85 -30.54 65.71
C ALA A 139 3.46 -29.64 64.62
N ALA A 140 2.95 -28.44 64.38
CA ALA A 140 3.10 -27.23 65.19
C ALA A 140 4.47 -26.54 65.03
N SER A 141 4.36 -25.22 64.82
CA SER A 141 5.37 -24.19 65.05
C SER A 141 6.56 -24.21 64.09
N ALA A 142 7.15 -23.11 63.68
CA ALA A 142 7.22 -21.72 64.15
C ALA A 142 7.93 -20.98 62.99
N GLU A 143 8.07 -19.67 62.85
CA GLU A 143 7.80 -18.46 63.61
C GLU A 143 8.39 -17.35 62.71
N ARG A 144 7.77 -16.15 62.74
CA ARG A 144 8.30 -14.79 62.45
C ARG A 144 9.18 -14.57 61.20
N GLY A 145 8.96 -13.52 60.41
CA GLY A 145 8.59 -12.18 60.85
C GLY A 145 9.84 -11.31 60.93
N ALA A 146 10.02 -10.48 59.90
CA ALA A 146 10.60 -9.14 59.94
C ALA A 146 10.15 -8.42 58.67
#